data_AF-A0A255SQJ3-F1
#
_entry.id   AF-A0A255SQJ3-F1
#
_cell.length_a   1.000
_cell.length_b   1.000
_cell.length_c   1.000
_cell.angle_alpha   90.00
_cell.angle_beta   90.00
_cell.angle_gamma   90.00
#
_symmetry.space_group_name_H-M   'P 1'
#
loop_
_entity.id
_entity.type
_entity.pdbx_description
1 polymer ?
#
loop_
_entity_poly.entity_id
_entity_poly.type
_entity_poly.pdbx_seq_one_letter_code
_entity_poly.pdbx_strand_id
1 'polypeptide(L)'
;MKKIFILALVAVAAGFTACKETKKTDDIIVKKVEKKEPAAPVRMQEYNQTAEADLAGSHLTCVIHRQADDSLAMVKDETGQQFYDNRISLNITRGDGTTFFSRTFTKADFNSCLDDDYRATGILEGLVFDRVDGSTLRFAASVSHPGTDEYIPIVISIDRFAAVSISLDTRLDTSSEEEEE
;
A
#
# COMPACT_ATOMS: atom_id res chain seq x y z
N MET A 1 29.32 -11.91 -87.75
CA MET A 1 29.37 -10.46 -88.03
C MET A 1 30.41 -9.81 -87.12
N LYS A 2 31.38 -9.10 -87.73
CA LYS A 2 32.32 -8.06 -87.22
C LYS A 2 32.78 -8.16 -85.74
N LYS A 3 33.98 -8.68 -85.44
CA LYS A 3 35.33 -8.04 -85.50
C LYS A 3 35.53 -6.84 -84.56
N ILE A 4 36.14 -7.14 -83.41
CA ILE A 4 37.31 -6.52 -82.76
C ILE A 4 37.50 -5.00 -82.93
N PHE A 5 37.51 -4.29 -81.80
CA PHE A 5 38.30 -3.08 -81.61
C PHE A 5 39.19 -3.22 -80.36
N ILE A 6 40.50 -3.05 -80.59
CA ILE A 6 41.59 -2.94 -79.61
C ILE A 6 41.84 -1.45 -79.39
N LEU A 7 41.97 -1.00 -78.13
CA LEU A 7 42.78 0.15 -77.66
C LEU A 7 42.48 0.36 -76.16
N ALA A 8 43.36 0.74 -75.24
CA ALA A 8 44.79 0.63 -75.00
C ALA A 8 44.99 1.06 -73.53
N LEU A 9 46.05 0.54 -72.88
CA LEU A 9 46.86 1.16 -71.82
C LEU A 9 46.20 1.97 -70.67
N VAL A 10 46.49 1.61 -69.42
CA VAL A 10 47.42 2.35 -68.53
C VAL A 10 47.24 1.92 -67.05
N ALA A 11 48.39 1.67 -66.42
CA ALA A 11 48.75 1.75 -64.99
C ALA A 11 48.08 0.83 -63.96
N VAL A 12 48.88 -0.17 -63.59
CA VAL A 12 49.03 -0.69 -62.22
C VAL A 12 49.27 0.48 -61.24
N ALA A 13 48.42 0.58 -60.22
CA ALA A 13 48.74 1.27 -58.97
C ALA A 13 48.40 0.32 -57.81
N ALA A 14 49.45 -0.16 -57.15
CA ALA A 14 49.34 -0.93 -55.92
C ALA A 14 48.82 -0.02 -54.80
N GLY A 15 47.56 -0.21 -54.41
CA GLY A 15 46.98 0.38 -53.20
C GLY A 15 47.30 -0.50 -52.01
N PHE A 16 48.19 -0.04 -51.15
CA PHE A 16 48.50 -0.66 -49.87
C PHE A 16 47.23 -0.84 -49.03
N THR A 17 47.07 -2.03 -48.48
CA THR A 17 46.08 -2.38 -47.48
C THR A 17 46.34 -1.60 -46.20
N ALA A 18 45.42 -0.70 -45.85
CA ALA A 18 45.30 -0.17 -44.50
C ALA A 18 43.81 -0.12 -44.15
N CYS A 19 43.26 -1.28 -43.79
CA CYS A 19 42.04 -1.33 -43.00
C CYS A 19 42.34 -0.61 -41.70
N LYS A 20 41.86 0.64 -41.60
CA LYS A 20 41.88 1.40 -40.36
C LYS A 20 40.79 0.78 -39.48
N GLU A 21 41.19 -0.14 -38.61
CA GLU A 21 40.33 -0.58 -37.51
C GLU A 21 39.97 0.65 -36.68
N THR A 22 38.73 1.11 -36.82
CA THR A 22 38.13 2.04 -35.88
C THR A 22 37.93 1.28 -34.58
N LYS A 23 38.79 1.57 -33.60
CA LYS A 23 38.55 1.17 -32.21
C LYS A 23 37.19 1.72 -31.82
N LYS A 24 36.21 0.84 -31.67
CA LYS A 24 34.95 1.16 -31.02
C LYS A 24 35.30 1.44 -29.55
N THR A 25 35.22 2.70 -29.16
CA THR A 25 35.18 3.07 -27.75
C THR A 25 33.87 2.54 -27.20
N ASP A 26 33.94 1.51 -26.37
CA ASP A 26 32.85 1.10 -25.47
C ASP A 26 32.68 2.17 -24.38
N ASP A 27 32.31 3.39 -24.78
CA ASP A 27 31.71 4.35 -23.86
C ASP A 27 30.27 3.90 -23.67
N ILE A 28 30.08 2.90 -22.81
CA ILE A 28 28.78 2.68 -22.19
C ILE A 28 28.57 3.89 -21.28
N ILE A 29 27.95 4.93 -21.84
CA ILE A 29 27.40 6.05 -21.08
C ILE A 29 26.26 5.45 -20.26
N VAL A 30 26.60 4.88 -19.10
CA VAL A 30 25.63 4.57 -18.06
C VAL A 30 25.07 5.92 -17.66
N LYS A 31 23.89 6.27 -18.20
CA LYS A 31 23.11 7.40 -17.70
C LYS A 31 23.01 7.19 -16.20
N LYS A 32 23.70 8.04 -15.45
CA LYS A 32 23.55 8.14 -14.01
C LYS A 32 22.05 8.36 -13.79
N VAL A 33 21.35 7.33 -13.31
CA VAL A 33 19.95 7.46 -12.95
C VAL A 33 19.91 8.54 -11.90
N GLU A 34 19.42 9.72 -12.28
CA GLU A 34 19.19 10.79 -11.33
C GLU A 34 18.24 10.24 -10.29
N LYS A 35 18.73 10.11 -9.06
CA LYS A 35 17.94 9.73 -7.92
C LYS A 35 16.88 10.81 -7.79
N LYS A 36 15.65 10.50 -8.26
CA LYS A 36 14.49 11.39 -8.16
C LYS A 36 14.44 11.88 -6.71
N GLU A 37 14.50 13.20 -6.51
CA GLU A 37 14.38 13.75 -5.15
C GLU A 37 13.07 13.22 -4.54
N PRO A 38 13.09 12.75 -3.27
CA PRO A 38 11.88 12.32 -2.59
C PRO A 38 10.85 13.45 -2.66
N ALA A 39 9.63 13.16 -3.10
CA ALA A 39 8.59 14.17 -3.12
C ALA A 39 8.22 14.54 -1.68
N ALA A 40 7.49 15.64 -1.52
CA ALA A 40 6.94 16.02 -0.23
C ALA A 40 6.19 14.83 0.42
N PRO A 41 6.22 14.67 1.76
CA PRO A 41 5.56 13.56 2.41
C PRO A 41 4.07 13.47 2.06
N VAL A 42 3.61 12.27 1.72
CA VAL A 42 2.25 12.01 1.22
C VAL A 42 1.30 11.78 2.39
N ARG A 43 0.10 12.33 2.28
CA ARG A 43 -0.98 12.22 3.26
C ARG A 43 -2.13 11.42 2.66
N MET A 44 -2.68 10.50 3.44
CA MET A 44 -3.96 9.89 3.10
C MET A 44 -5.09 10.91 3.25
N GLN A 45 -6.11 10.78 2.39
CA GLN A 45 -7.34 11.55 2.55
C GLN A 45 -8.04 11.14 3.85
N GLU A 46 -8.63 12.13 4.53
CA GLU A 46 -9.49 11.88 5.68
C GLU A 46 -10.66 10.96 5.31
N TYR A 47 -11.06 10.14 6.26
CA TYR A 47 -12.18 9.22 6.09
C TYR A 47 -13.11 9.33 7.29
N ASN A 48 -14.42 9.39 7.01
CA ASN A 48 -15.47 9.46 8.02
C ASN A 48 -16.51 8.39 7.72
N GLN A 49 -16.92 7.65 8.75
CA GLN A 49 -18.04 6.72 8.69
C GLN A 49 -18.91 6.90 9.92
N THR A 50 -20.23 6.97 9.70
CA THR A 50 -21.22 6.81 10.76
C THR A 50 -21.99 5.51 10.47
N ALA A 51 -22.11 4.65 11.48
CA ALA A 51 -22.89 3.43 11.42
C ALA A 51 -23.78 3.31 12.67
N GLU A 52 -24.92 2.66 12.52
CA GLU A 52 -25.83 2.35 13.62
C GLU A 52 -25.80 0.85 13.93
N ALA A 53 -25.95 0.49 15.20
CA ALA A 53 -25.95 -0.90 15.64
C ALA A 53 -26.79 -1.07 16.91
N ASP A 54 -27.46 -2.21 17.03
CA ASP A 54 -28.14 -2.59 18.27
C ASP A 54 -27.33 -3.64 19.02
N LEU A 55 -26.96 -3.36 20.27
CA LEU A 55 -26.18 -4.27 21.11
C LEU A 55 -26.84 -4.40 22.48
N ALA A 56 -27.20 -5.63 22.87
CA ALA A 56 -27.80 -5.93 24.17
C ALA A 56 -29.00 -5.02 24.52
N GLY A 57 -29.83 -4.69 23.53
CA GLY A 57 -31.01 -3.83 23.68
C GLY A 57 -30.71 -2.32 23.74
N SER A 58 -29.47 -1.90 23.53
CA SER A 58 -29.10 -0.49 23.38
C SER A 58 -28.87 -0.15 21.90
N HIS A 59 -29.51 0.91 21.43
CA HIS A 59 -29.22 1.50 20.12
C HIS A 59 -27.95 2.35 20.22
N LEU A 60 -26.99 2.09 19.33
CA LEU A 60 -25.66 2.70 19.32
C LEU A 60 -25.40 3.40 17.98
N THR A 61 -24.74 4.56 18.05
CA THR A 61 -24.16 5.25 16.90
C THR A 61 -22.65 5.17 16.98
N CYS A 62 -22.01 4.56 15.99
CA CYS A 62 -20.57 4.44 15.83
C CYS A 62 -20.06 5.50 14.84
N VAL A 63 -19.21 6.40 15.28
CA VAL A 63 -18.55 7.42 14.45
C VAL A 63 -17.06 7.11 14.38
N ILE A 64 -16.57 6.87 13.17
CA ILE A 64 -15.19 6.59 12.85
C ILE A 64 -14.63 7.78 12.07
N HIS A 65 -13.47 8.27 12.48
CA HIS A 65 -12.74 9.31 11.76
C HIS A 65 -11.25 8.99 11.69
N ARG A 66 -10.74 8.84 10.46
CA ARG A 66 -9.32 8.69 10.15
C ARG A 66 -8.75 9.99 9.63
N GLN A 67 -7.57 10.35 10.12
CA GLN A 67 -6.79 11.49 9.64
C GLN A 67 -5.29 11.19 9.79
N ALA A 68 -4.48 11.81 8.94
CA ALA A 68 -3.02 11.80 9.10
C ALA A 68 -2.62 12.42 10.44
N ASP A 69 -1.57 11.87 11.06
CA ASP A 69 -1.08 12.35 12.35
C ASP A 69 0.40 12.79 12.27
N ASP A 70 0.60 14.10 12.31
CA ASP A 70 1.92 14.74 12.22
C ASP A 70 2.82 14.45 13.44
N SER A 71 2.25 13.94 14.53
CA SER A 71 3.01 13.54 15.72
C SER A 71 3.58 12.13 15.63
N LEU A 72 3.10 11.30 14.68
CA LEU A 72 3.61 9.95 14.46
C LEU A 72 4.85 9.96 13.55
N ALA A 73 5.71 8.95 13.71
CA ALA A 73 6.84 8.77 12.83
C ALA A 73 6.37 8.47 11.40
N MET A 74 6.86 9.23 10.43
CA MET A 74 6.62 8.94 9.01
C MET A 74 7.29 7.63 8.61
N VAL A 75 6.63 6.88 7.74
CA VAL A 75 7.19 5.67 7.12
C VAL A 75 7.76 5.99 5.74
N LYS A 76 8.57 5.07 5.21
CA LYS A 76 9.14 5.17 3.87
C LYS A 76 8.84 3.91 3.08
N ASP A 77 8.48 4.08 1.82
CA ASP A 77 8.42 2.97 0.86
C ASP A 77 9.83 2.59 0.36
N GLU A 78 9.89 1.59 -0.52
CA GLU A 78 11.13 1.11 -1.16
C GLU A 78 11.86 2.17 -2.00
N THR A 79 11.15 3.19 -2.48
CA THR A 79 11.72 4.30 -3.26
C THR A 79 12.27 5.42 -2.37
N GLY A 80 11.96 5.37 -1.06
CA GLY A 80 12.30 6.39 -0.08
C GLY A 80 11.27 7.52 0.01
N GLN A 81 10.11 7.39 -0.64
CA GLN A 81 8.98 8.33 -0.49
C GLN A 81 8.46 8.27 0.94
N GLN A 82 8.24 9.43 1.55
CA GLN A 82 7.71 9.51 2.90
C GLN A 82 6.18 9.56 2.91
N PHE A 83 5.58 8.91 3.90
CA PHE A 83 4.15 8.91 4.15
C PHE A 83 3.87 9.21 5.63
N TYR A 84 2.84 10.02 5.90
CA TYR A 84 2.32 10.15 7.25
C TYR A 84 1.54 8.89 7.62
N ASP A 85 1.75 8.39 8.84
CA ASP A 85 0.85 7.42 9.45
C ASP A 85 -0.42 8.13 9.95
N ASN A 86 -1.45 7.35 10.27
CA ASN A 86 -2.76 7.87 10.64
C ASN A 86 -3.12 7.55 12.09
N ARG A 87 -4.03 8.37 12.61
CA ARG A 87 -4.85 8.01 13.78
C ARG A 87 -6.29 7.80 13.35
N ILE A 88 -6.97 6.88 14.02
CA ILE A 88 -8.39 6.63 13.82
C ILE A 88 -9.12 6.76 15.16
N SER A 89 -10.02 7.73 15.27
CA SER A 89 -10.92 7.84 16.43
C SER A 89 -12.20 7.06 16.19
N LEU A 90 -12.56 6.20 17.14
CA LEU A 90 -13.85 5.51 17.22
C LEU A 90 -14.61 6.04 18.43
N ASN A 91 -15.76 6.67 18.18
CA ASN A 91 -16.68 7.15 19.20
C ASN A 91 -18.01 6.42 19.06
N ILE A 92 -18.46 5.76 20.11
CA ILE A 92 -19.71 5.03 20.16
C ILE A 92 -20.59 5.64 21.24
N THR A 93 -21.77 6.12 20.86
CA THR A 93 -22.75 6.73 21.76
C THR A 93 -24.04 5.92 21.79
N ARG A 94 -24.71 5.90 22.92
CA ARG A 94 -26.07 5.34 23.03
C ARG A 94 -27.10 6.34 22.49
N GLY A 95 -28.32 5.87 22.23
CA GLY A 95 -29.44 6.72 21.79
C GLY A 95 -29.80 7.86 22.76
N ASP A 96 -29.40 7.77 24.04
CA ASP A 96 -29.55 8.85 25.03
C ASP A 96 -28.40 9.88 25.01
N GLY A 97 -27.44 9.73 24.09
CA GLY A 97 -26.27 10.58 23.93
C GLY A 97 -25.10 10.25 24.87
N THR A 98 -25.25 9.29 25.78
CA THR A 98 -24.13 8.89 26.67
C THR A 98 -23.07 8.12 25.89
N THR A 99 -21.80 8.31 26.24
CA THR A 99 -20.70 7.55 25.66
C THR A 99 -20.76 6.09 26.10
N PHE A 100 -20.78 5.19 25.13
CA PHE A 100 -20.57 3.76 25.33
C PHE A 100 -19.08 3.41 25.27
N PHE A 101 -18.37 3.93 24.26
CA PHE A 101 -16.95 3.69 24.03
C PHE A 101 -16.33 4.89 23.31
N SER A 102 -15.09 5.24 23.64
CA SER A 102 -14.31 6.24 22.91
C SER A 102 -12.83 5.89 22.99
N ARG A 103 -12.19 5.70 21.84
CA ARG A 103 -10.75 5.43 21.75
C ARG A 103 -10.20 5.94 20.43
N THR A 104 -8.96 6.42 20.48
CA THR A 104 -8.14 6.67 19.29
C THR A 104 -7.14 5.54 19.14
N PHE A 105 -7.08 4.98 17.93
CA PHE A 105 -6.14 3.95 17.53
C PHE A 105 -5.05 4.53 16.64
N THR A 106 -3.86 3.96 16.78
CA THR A 106 -2.68 4.13 15.93
C THR A 106 -2.21 2.76 15.48
N LYS A 107 -1.29 2.68 14.51
CA LYS A 107 -0.71 1.41 14.08
C LYS A 107 -0.15 0.58 15.25
N ALA A 108 0.41 1.25 16.26
CA ALA A 108 1.02 0.59 17.42
C ALA A 108 0.03 -0.23 18.26
N ASP A 109 -1.26 0.12 18.26
CA ASP A 109 -2.32 -0.65 18.93
C ASP A 109 -2.51 -2.05 18.32
N PHE A 110 -1.99 -2.26 17.11
CA PHE A 110 -2.11 -3.51 16.35
C PHE A 110 -0.81 -4.31 16.30
N ASN A 111 0.25 -3.90 17.00
CA ASN A 111 1.59 -4.51 16.91
C ASN A 111 1.60 -6.04 17.11
N SER A 112 0.69 -6.59 17.91
CA SER A 112 0.54 -8.04 18.13
C SER A 112 0.06 -8.81 16.89
N CYS A 113 -0.48 -8.11 15.90
CA CYS A 113 -0.97 -8.65 14.64
C CYS A 113 -0.03 -8.38 13.45
N LEU A 114 1.04 -7.60 13.66
CA LEU A 114 1.96 -7.20 12.59
C LEU A 114 3.24 -8.03 12.64
N ASP A 115 3.92 -8.16 11.51
CA ASP A 115 5.32 -8.57 11.47
C ASP A 115 6.25 -7.35 11.57
N ASP A 116 7.56 -7.59 11.45
CA ASP A 116 8.56 -6.51 11.54
C ASP A 116 8.48 -5.54 10.37
N ASP A 117 8.06 -6.01 9.19
CA ASP A 117 7.94 -5.18 7.99
C ASP A 117 6.79 -4.20 8.18
N TYR A 118 5.56 -4.68 8.41
CA TYR A 118 4.39 -3.82 8.62
C TYR A 118 4.55 -2.87 9.82
N ARG A 119 5.28 -3.27 10.87
CA ARG A 119 5.65 -2.37 11.97
C ARG A 119 6.52 -1.21 11.49
N ALA A 120 7.47 -1.47 10.60
CA ALA A 120 8.43 -0.48 10.11
C ALA A 120 7.89 0.39 8.96
N THR A 121 7.20 -0.21 8.00
CA THR A 121 6.89 0.39 6.68
C THR A 121 5.40 0.58 6.44
N GLY A 122 4.53 -0.11 7.18
CA GLY A 122 3.07 0.00 7.04
C GLY A 122 2.48 1.27 7.65
N ILE A 123 1.24 1.62 7.26
CA ILE A 123 0.42 2.68 7.86
C ILE A 123 -0.93 2.13 8.32
N LEU A 124 -1.49 2.69 9.39
CA LEU A 124 -2.86 2.40 9.80
C LEU A 124 -3.79 2.94 8.71
N GLU A 125 -4.33 2.06 7.90
CA GLU A 125 -5.12 2.42 6.74
C GLU A 125 -6.59 2.53 7.10
N GLY A 126 -7.20 1.48 7.66
CA GLY A 126 -8.66 1.40 7.74
C GLY A 126 -9.17 1.07 9.13
N LEU A 127 -10.37 1.58 9.41
CA LEU A 127 -11.30 1.01 10.39
C LEU A 127 -12.70 1.20 9.83
N VAL A 128 -13.46 0.13 9.76
CA VAL A 128 -14.85 0.15 9.31
C VAL A 128 -15.72 -0.65 10.26
N PHE A 129 -16.93 -0.17 10.51
CA PHE A 129 -17.93 -1.01 11.16
C PHE A 129 -18.32 -2.14 10.21
N ASP A 130 -18.26 -3.37 10.70
CA ASP A 130 -18.61 -4.57 9.93
C ASP A 130 -20.01 -5.05 10.32
N ARG A 131 -20.19 -5.53 11.56
CA ARG A 131 -21.47 -6.06 12.03
C ARG A 131 -21.54 -6.16 13.56
N VAL A 132 -22.72 -6.50 14.05
CA VAL A 132 -22.90 -7.07 15.39
C VAL A 132 -22.75 -8.59 15.30
N ASP A 133 -21.92 -9.18 16.15
CA ASP A 133 -21.68 -10.63 16.22
C ASP A 133 -21.98 -11.13 17.65
N GLY A 134 -23.17 -11.67 17.86
CA GLY A 134 -23.65 -12.04 19.19
C GLY A 134 -23.72 -10.83 20.14
N SER A 135 -22.83 -10.79 21.13
CA SER A 135 -22.75 -9.71 22.12
C SER A 135 -21.55 -8.78 21.93
N THR A 136 -21.02 -8.69 20.70
CA THR A 136 -19.91 -7.80 20.36
C THR A 136 -20.21 -6.99 19.11
N LEU A 137 -19.67 -5.77 19.06
CA LEU A 137 -19.53 -5.00 17.83
C LEU A 137 -18.22 -5.44 17.17
N ARG A 138 -18.29 -5.84 15.90
CA ARG A 138 -17.13 -6.19 15.08
C ARG A 138 -16.80 -5.04 14.14
N PHE A 139 -15.53 -4.69 14.11
CA PHE A 139 -14.95 -3.74 13.17
C PHE A 139 -13.81 -4.42 12.42
N ALA A 140 -13.69 -4.12 11.13
CA ALA A 140 -12.53 -4.51 10.35
C ALA A 140 -11.54 -3.34 10.30
N ALA A 141 -10.29 -3.62 10.60
CA ALA A 141 -9.18 -2.67 10.52
C ALA A 141 -8.14 -3.19 9.52
N SER A 142 -7.37 -2.28 8.94
CA SER A 142 -6.27 -2.65 8.04
C SER A 142 -5.02 -1.83 8.33
N VAL A 143 -3.87 -2.50 8.27
CA VAL A 143 -2.56 -1.85 8.14
C VAL A 143 -2.03 -2.22 6.76
N SER A 144 -1.70 -1.24 5.92
CA SER A 144 -1.28 -1.46 4.54
C SER A 144 0.11 -0.89 4.25
N HIS A 145 0.74 -1.40 3.20
CA HIS A 145 1.90 -0.75 2.61
C HIS A 145 1.43 0.43 1.73
N PRO A 146 1.88 1.67 2.00
CA PRO A 146 1.40 2.85 1.29
C PRO A 146 1.55 2.72 -0.23
N GLY A 147 0.48 2.99 -0.98
CA GLY A 147 0.50 2.98 -2.45
C GLY A 147 0.47 1.59 -3.08
N THR A 148 0.17 0.55 -2.30
CA THR A 148 -0.03 -0.83 -2.77
C THR A 148 -1.43 -1.33 -2.39
N ASP A 149 -1.82 -2.49 -2.94
CA ASP A 149 -3.05 -3.19 -2.55
C ASP A 149 -2.84 -4.19 -1.41
N GLU A 150 -1.64 -4.23 -0.81
CA GLU A 150 -1.27 -5.19 0.23
C GLU A 150 -1.63 -4.69 1.63
N TYR A 151 -2.35 -5.51 2.40
CA TYR A 151 -2.75 -5.16 3.76
C TYR A 151 -2.89 -6.38 4.68
N ILE A 152 -2.71 -6.15 5.98
CA ILE A 152 -3.01 -7.11 7.04
C ILE A 152 -4.45 -6.85 7.53
N PRO A 153 -5.40 -7.79 7.33
CA PRO A 153 -6.75 -7.66 7.84
C PRO A 153 -6.78 -7.96 9.34
N ILE A 154 -7.38 -7.06 10.10
CA ILE A 154 -7.44 -7.11 11.57
C ILE A 154 -8.90 -6.95 12.00
N VAL A 155 -9.27 -7.68 13.04
CA VAL A 155 -10.58 -7.59 13.68
C VAL A 155 -10.43 -6.85 14.99
N ILE A 156 -11.27 -5.85 15.22
CA ILE A 156 -11.52 -5.28 16.54
C ILE A 156 -12.92 -5.73 16.98
N SER A 157 -13.01 -6.32 18.16
CA SER A 157 -14.30 -6.60 18.79
C SER A 157 -14.44 -5.80 20.07
N ILE A 158 -15.62 -5.21 20.26
CA ILE A 158 -15.98 -4.46 21.47
C ILE A 158 -17.22 -5.12 22.06
N ASP A 159 -17.10 -5.70 23.24
CA ASP A 159 -18.23 -6.36 23.89
C ASP A 159 -19.19 -5.38 24.57
N ARG A 160 -20.32 -5.87 25.08
CA ARG A 160 -21.32 -5.08 25.83
C ARG A 160 -20.80 -4.37 27.08
N PHE A 161 -19.61 -4.73 27.57
CA PHE A 161 -18.93 -4.11 28.71
C PHE A 161 -17.82 -3.16 28.26
N ALA A 162 -17.75 -2.84 26.97
CA ALA A 162 -16.73 -2.02 26.32
C ALA A 162 -15.31 -2.61 26.41
N ALA A 163 -15.18 -3.93 26.65
CA ALA A 163 -13.89 -4.60 26.58
C ALA A 163 -13.49 -4.79 25.12
N VAL A 164 -12.22 -4.52 24.82
CA VAL A 164 -11.66 -4.55 23.46
C VAL A 164 -10.80 -5.79 23.29
N SER A 165 -11.02 -6.52 22.19
CA SER A 165 -10.10 -7.54 21.69
C SER A 165 -9.66 -7.21 20.26
N ILE A 166 -8.39 -7.48 19.96
CA ILE A 166 -7.77 -7.24 18.66
C ILE A 166 -7.12 -8.55 18.21
N SER A 167 -7.41 -8.99 16.99
CA SER A 167 -6.85 -10.22 16.41
C SER A 167 -6.73 -10.11 14.90
N LEU A 168 -5.88 -10.94 14.29
CA LEU A 168 -5.89 -11.12 12.84
C LEU A 168 -7.27 -11.60 12.35
N ASP A 169 -7.70 -11.13 11.19
CA ASP A 169 -8.83 -11.74 10.50
C ASP A 169 -8.34 -12.98 9.75
N THR A 170 -8.48 -14.15 10.37
CA THR A 170 -8.07 -15.43 9.76
C THR A 170 -9.20 -16.13 9.03
N ARG A 171 -10.33 -15.44 8.75
CA ARG A 171 -11.40 -16.01 7.94
C ARG A 171 -10.89 -16.15 6.51
N LEU A 172 -10.62 -17.40 6.11
CA LEU A 172 -10.43 -17.75 4.72
C LEU A 172 -11.80 -17.65 4.03
N ASP A 173 -11.92 -16.77 3.03
CA ASP A 173 -13.08 -16.74 2.14
C ASP A 173 -13.08 -17.99 1.24
N THR A 174 -13.42 -19.16 1.79
CA THR A 174 -13.74 -20.34 0.98
C THR A 174 -15.19 -20.25 0.54
N SER A 175 -15.49 -19.37 -0.42
CA SER A 175 -16.69 -19.48 -1.22
C SER A 175 -16.41 -20.46 -2.37
N SER A 176 -16.33 -21.74 -2.05
CA SER A 176 -16.58 -22.81 -3.02
C SER A 176 -17.84 -23.51 -2.55
N GLU A 177 -18.98 -22.96 -2.94
CA GLU A 177 -20.24 -23.70 -2.97
C GLU A 177 -20.03 -24.81 -4.01
N GLU A 178 -19.63 -26.00 -3.55
CA GLU A 178 -19.85 -27.22 -4.31
C GLU A 178 -21.32 -27.59 -4.09
N GLU A 179 -22.15 -27.28 -5.08
CA GLU A 179 -23.47 -27.89 -5.24
C GLU A 179 -23.28 -29.41 -5.33
N GLU A 180 -23.60 -30.14 -4.27
CA GLU A 180 -23.79 -31.59 -4.35
C GLU A 180 -25.23 -31.87 -4.81
N GLU A 181 -25.35 -32.46 -6.00
CA GLU A 181 -26.57 -33.02 -6.60
C GLU A 181 -27.19 -34.16 -5.76
#